data_AF-A0A0D2WQC6-F1
#
_entry.id   AF-A0A0D2WQC6-F1
#
_cell.length_a   1.000
_cell.length_b   1.000
_cell.length_c   1.000
_cell.angle_alpha   90.00
_cell.angle_beta   90.00
_cell.angle_gamma   90.00
#
_symmetry.space_group_name_H-M   'P 1'
#
loop_
_entity.id
_entity.type
_entity.pdbx_description
1 polymer ?
#
loop_
_entity_poly.entity_id
_entity_poly.type
_entity_poly.pdbx_seq_one_letter_code
_entity_poly.pdbx_strand_id
1 'polypeptide(L)'
;MIGAWLLNHWQVSNSPKKVNLIEFGPGRGTLMHDVLRIFARFKAVDAVHVHFVEKSPALLRVQAEMLGVPLGADLVQTEPVHGKSERFGIQVTWHQSVDTVPDDDFSLILAHEFFDALPALSFTRTERGWREVLVDLDEKGPYPFRLVTANAHTVASRSLLVDPNEAGSSSNLGRVSPPAHVRSLTLSPDSFILTENLSKRIINRGGAALIIDYGYATPAPKEMTLRAFRGHKEVHLFDKIGMSDLTVDVDFEYLAAAAQAHGAYCTAATPQGEFLEALGIGQRLARLLGDPRQAEHHQTLKSGVERLTSPTDMGQRFKAMAIVPQNQYPDNLVPGLRPRASPPSTASA
;
A
#
# COMPACT_ATOMS: atom_id res chain seq x y z
N MET A 1 3.91 -0.96 -15.97
CA MET A 1 5.04 -1.72 -15.37
C MET A 1 4.56 -2.79 -14.41
N ILE A 2 3.70 -2.43 -13.46
CA ILE A 2 3.14 -3.35 -12.44
C ILE A 2 2.57 -4.65 -13.03
N GLY A 3 1.78 -4.59 -14.10
CA GLY A 3 1.27 -5.81 -14.75
C GLY A 3 2.34 -6.77 -15.25
N ALA A 4 3.52 -6.27 -15.68
CA ALA A 4 4.64 -7.13 -16.06
C ALA A 4 5.33 -7.75 -14.84
N TRP A 5 5.44 -7.02 -13.73
CA TRP A 5 5.97 -7.54 -12.47
C TRP A 5 5.10 -8.67 -11.91
N LEU A 6 3.77 -8.47 -11.87
CA LEU A 6 2.81 -9.49 -11.45
C LEU A 6 2.82 -10.71 -12.36
N LEU A 7 2.85 -10.51 -13.67
CA LEU A 7 2.92 -11.60 -14.64
C LEU A 7 4.20 -12.43 -14.44
N ASN A 8 5.34 -11.76 -14.23
CA ASN A 8 6.59 -12.45 -13.93
C ASN A 8 6.47 -13.27 -12.64
N HIS A 9 5.88 -12.72 -11.59
CA HIS A 9 5.66 -13.44 -10.34
C HIS A 9 4.78 -14.70 -10.52
N TRP A 10 3.70 -14.57 -11.29
CA TRP A 10 2.86 -15.71 -11.67
C TRP A 10 3.65 -16.78 -12.44
N GLN A 11 4.49 -16.37 -13.40
CA GLN A 11 5.29 -17.29 -14.22
C GLN A 11 6.31 -18.06 -13.38
N VAL A 12 7.09 -17.38 -12.53
CA VAL A 12 8.08 -18.05 -11.65
C VAL A 12 7.43 -18.91 -10.58
N SER A 13 6.14 -18.71 -10.31
CA SER A 13 5.32 -19.56 -9.43
C SER A 13 4.69 -20.74 -10.16
N ASN A 14 5.25 -21.16 -11.30
CA ASN A 14 4.74 -22.24 -12.16
C ASN A 14 3.35 -22.00 -12.76
N SER A 15 2.98 -20.73 -12.95
CA SER A 15 1.74 -20.32 -13.64
C SER A 15 0.47 -21.00 -13.10
N PRO A 16 0.10 -20.79 -11.82
CA PRO A 16 -1.09 -21.41 -11.22
C PRO A 16 -2.36 -21.14 -12.05
N LYS A 17 -3.24 -22.15 -12.11
CA LYS A 17 -4.46 -22.11 -12.93
C LYS A 17 -5.61 -21.30 -12.33
N LYS A 18 -5.53 -21.01 -11.03
CA LYS A 18 -6.48 -20.17 -10.30
C LYS A 18 -5.70 -19.15 -9.51
N VAL A 19 -6.03 -17.89 -9.72
CA VAL A 19 -5.31 -16.74 -9.18
C VAL A 19 -6.33 -15.70 -8.74
N ASN A 20 -6.30 -15.37 -7.46
CA ASN A 20 -6.99 -14.22 -6.91
C ASN A 20 -6.12 -12.98 -7.18
N LEU A 21 -6.54 -12.11 -8.11
CA LEU A 21 -5.86 -10.84 -8.38
C LEU A 21 -6.58 -9.74 -7.60
N ILE A 22 -5.99 -9.36 -6.47
CA ILE A 22 -6.61 -8.52 -5.45
C ILE A 22 -6.03 -7.10 -5.54
N GLU A 23 -6.87 -6.07 -5.62
CA GLU A 23 -6.43 -4.67 -5.50
C GLU A 23 -7.20 -3.95 -4.38
N PHE A 24 -6.44 -3.34 -3.47
CA PHE A 24 -6.94 -2.54 -2.37
C PHE A 24 -7.06 -1.08 -2.79
N GLY A 25 -8.23 -0.48 -2.58
CA GLY A 25 -8.49 0.91 -2.97
C GLY A 25 -8.17 1.19 -4.44
N PRO A 26 -8.80 0.49 -5.40
CA PRO A 26 -8.44 0.59 -6.82
C PRO A 26 -8.74 1.96 -7.45
N GLY A 27 -9.35 2.89 -6.70
CA GLY A 27 -9.71 4.23 -7.16
C GLY A 27 -10.65 4.15 -8.36
N ARG A 28 -10.15 4.51 -9.55
CA ARG A 28 -10.92 4.44 -10.81
C ARG A 28 -10.82 3.08 -11.53
N GLY A 29 -10.05 2.12 -11.00
CA GLY A 29 -9.80 0.81 -11.63
C GLY A 29 -8.80 0.84 -12.80
N THR A 30 -8.14 1.98 -13.03
CA THR A 30 -7.22 2.18 -14.16
C THR A 30 -6.00 1.27 -14.08
N LEU A 31 -5.44 1.08 -12.87
CA LEU A 31 -4.28 0.22 -12.65
C LEU A 31 -4.62 -1.24 -12.99
N MET A 32 -5.71 -1.80 -12.43
CA MET A 32 -6.19 -3.13 -12.79
C MET A 32 -6.44 -3.27 -14.28
N HIS A 33 -7.12 -2.30 -14.90
CA HIS A 33 -7.38 -2.35 -16.34
C HIS A 33 -6.08 -2.50 -17.15
N ASP A 34 -5.03 -1.75 -16.80
CA ASP A 34 -3.73 -1.85 -17.45
C ASP A 34 -3.00 -3.16 -17.13
N VAL A 35 -3.13 -3.69 -15.91
CA VAL A 35 -2.61 -5.02 -15.53
C VAL A 35 -3.27 -6.10 -16.39
N LEU A 36 -4.60 -6.11 -16.48
CA LEU A 36 -5.38 -7.08 -17.25
C LEU A 36 -5.06 -7.01 -18.74
N ARG A 37 -4.82 -5.81 -19.29
CA ARG A 37 -4.36 -5.65 -20.67
C ARG A 37 -3.02 -6.35 -20.92
N ILE A 38 -2.11 -6.37 -19.93
CA ILE A 38 -0.87 -7.14 -20.03
C ILE A 38 -1.16 -8.64 -19.93
N PHE A 39 -1.92 -9.07 -18.92
CA PHE A 39 -2.26 -10.49 -18.73
C PHE A 39 -2.95 -11.09 -19.96
N ALA A 40 -3.83 -10.35 -20.63
CA ALA A 40 -4.53 -10.79 -21.83
C ALA A 40 -3.56 -11.09 -22.98
N ARG A 41 -2.50 -10.29 -23.14
CA ARG A 41 -1.48 -10.51 -24.17
C ARG A 41 -0.70 -11.81 -23.98
N PHE A 42 -0.62 -12.31 -22.75
CA PHE A 42 0.08 -13.54 -22.39
C PHE A 42 -0.88 -14.70 -22.07
N LYS A 43 -2.17 -14.55 -22.36
CA LYS A 43 -3.23 -15.55 -22.07
C LYS A 43 -3.30 -15.97 -20.60
N ALA A 44 -2.90 -15.07 -19.69
CA ALA A 44 -2.93 -15.31 -18.25
C ALA A 44 -4.30 -14.96 -17.63
N VAL A 45 -5.16 -14.25 -18.35
CA VAL A 45 -6.49 -13.83 -17.86
C VAL A 45 -7.40 -15.00 -17.52
N ASP A 46 -7.25 -16.15 -18.17
CA ASP A 46 -8.08 -17.34 -17.94
C ASP A 46 -7.89 -17.93 -16.54
N ALA A 47 -6.76 -17.64 -15.90
CA ALA A 47 -6.46 -18.08 -14.55
C ALA A 47 -6.97 -17.10 -13.47
N VAL A 48 -7.44 -15.91 -13.83
CA VAL A 48 -7.61 -14.79 -12.89
C VAL A 48 -9.07 -14.56 -12.53
N HIS A 49 -9.33 -14.42 -11.22
CA HIS A 49 -10.50 -13.76 -10.64
C HIS A 49 -10.03 -12.44 -10.02
N VAL A 50 -10.60 -11.31 -10.45
CA VAL A 50 -10.29 -10.00 -9.85
C VAL A 50 -11.12 -9.74 -8.60
N HIS A 51 -10.46 -9.33 -7.53
CA HIS A 51 -11.10 -8.90 -6.30
C HIS A 51 -10.73 -7.44 -5.99
N PHE A 52 -11.72 -6.57 -5.89
CA PHE A 52 -11.53 -5.21 -5.43
C PHE A 52 -11.96 -5.06 -3.98
N VAL A 53 -11.09 -4.51 -3.14
CA VAL A 53 -11.45 -4.09 -1.78
C VAL A 53 -11.74 -2.59 -1.80
N GLU A 54 -13.03 -2.26 -1.85
CA GLU A 54 -13.56 -0.90 -2.07
C GLU A 54 -14.79 -0.66 -1.21
N LYS A 55 -14.77 0.45 -0.44
CA LYS A 55 -15.87 0.83 0.45
C LYS A 55 -16.86 1.79 -0.20
N SER A 56 -16.45 2.52 -1.25
CA SER A 56 -17.25 3.55 -1.91
C SER A 56 -18.16 2.96 -2.99
N PRO A 57 -19.51 3.07 -2.84
CA PRO A 57 -20.44 2.63 -3.87
C PRO A 57 -20.28 3.42 -5.19
N ALA A 58 -19.87 4.70 -5.09
CA ALA A 58 -19.66 5.54 -6.26
C ALA A 58 -18.44 5.07 -7.08
N LEU A 59 -17.34 4.71 -6.42
CA LEU A 59 -16.13 4.24 -7.10
C LEU A 59 -16.33 2.84 -7.69
N LEU A 60 -17.10 1.97 -7.04
CA LEU A 60 -17.46 0.66 -7.61
C LEU A 60 -18.04 0.80 -9.02
N ARG A 61 -18.97 1.74 -9.24
CA ARG A 61 -19.56 1.96 -10.57
C ARG A 61 -18.54 2.43 -11.59
N VAL A 62 -17.65 3.34 -11.20
CA VAL A 62 -16.55 3.82 -12.06
C VAL A 62 -15.60 2.69 -12.44
N GLN A 63 -15.27 1.80 -11.49
CA GLN A 63 -14.41 0.65 -11.72
C GLN A 63 -15.07 -0.40 -12.61
N ALA A 64 -16.36 -0.65 -12.42
CA ALA A 64 -17.14 -1.56 -13.25
C ALA A 64 -17.20 -1.08 -14.69
N GLU A 65 -17.48 0.21 -14.92
CA GLU A 65 -17.44 0.82 -16.25
C GLU A 65 -16.04 0.70 -16.88
N MET A 66 -14.97 1.01 -16.11
CA MET A 66 -13.58 0.89 -16.56
C MET A 66 -13.26 -0.54 -17.04
N LEU A 67 -13.72 -1.56 -16.31
CA LEU A 67 -13.51 -2.96 -16.66
C LEU A 67 -14.57 -3.53 -17.63
N GLY A 68 -15.57 -2.74 -18.04
CA GLY A 68 -16.66 -3.23 -18.88
C GLY A 68 -17.50 -4.31 -18.20
N VAL A 69 -17.84 -4.11 -16.94
CA VAL A 69 -18.70 -4.99 -16.14
C VAL A 69 -20.10 -4.35 -16.09
N PRO A 70 -21.11 -4.95 -16.73
CA PRO A 70 -22.47 -4.44 -16.65
C PRO A 70 -23.02 -4.66 -15.24
N LEU A 71 -23.45 -3.58 -14.60
CA LEU A 71 -24.02 -3.59 -13.27
C LEU A 71 -25.44 -3.01 -13.28
N GLY A 72 -26.32 -3.59 -12.46
CA GLY A 72 -27.69 -3.11 -12.28
C GLY A 72 -27.75 -1.76 -11.55
N ALA A 73 -28.86 -1.02 -11.74
CA ALA A 73 -29.05 0.29 -11.13
C ALA A 73 -29.24 0.24 -9.60
N ASP A 74 -29.82 -0.85 -9.09
CA ASP A 74 -30.25 -1.01 -7.68
C ASP A 74 -29.23 -1.76 -6.81
N LEU A 75 -27.94 -1.50 -7.02
CA LEU A 75 -26.90 -2.15 -6.22
C LEU A 75 -26.87 -1.63 -4.78
N VAL A 76 -27.05 -2.55 -3.84
CA VAL A 76 -26.85 -2.36 -2.41
C VAL A 76 -25.63 -3.18 -1.99
N GLN A 77 -24.58 -2.52 -1.48
CA GLN A 77 -23.36 -3.19 -1.00
C GLN A 77 -23.52 -3.66 0.45
N THR A 78 -24.39 -4.63 0.71
CA THR A 78 -24.39 -5.37 2.00
C THR A 78 -23.58 -6.66 1.93
N GLU A 79 -23.40 -7.19 0.72
CA GLU A 79 -22.65 -8.39 0.40
C GLU A 79 -21.65 -8.08 -0.72
N PRO A 80 -20.65 -8.97 -0.97
CA PRO A 80 -19.79 -8.82 -2.13
C PRO A 80 -20.58 -8.72 -3.43
N VAL A 81 -20.26 -7.73 -4.25
CA VAL A 81 -20.92 -7.53 -5.56
C VAL A 81 -20.15 -8.32 -6.59
N HIS A 82 -20.84 -9.14 -7.37
CA HIS A 82 -20.23 -9.98 -8.41
C HIS A 82 -20.58 -9.47 -9.79
N GLY A 83 -19.62 -9.54 -10.72
CA GLY A 83 -19.85 -9.24 -12.12
C GLY A 83 -18.84 -9.93 -13.01
N LYS A 84 -19.12 -9.91 -14.32
CA LYS A 84 -18.22 -10.45 -15.33
C LYS A 84 -17.78 -9.32 -16.27
N SER A 85 -16.48 -9.18 -16.45
CA SER A 85 -15.93 -8.22 -17.42
C SER A 85 -16.20 -8.76 -18.82
N GLU A 86 -16.98 -8.03 -19.61
CA GLU A 86 -17.17 -8.34 -21.03
C GLU A 86 -15.90 -8.04 -21.83
N ARG A 87 -15.09 -7.09 -21.37
CA ARG A 87 -13.83 -6.68 -21.99
C ARG A 87 -12.76 -7.77 -21.91
N PHE A 88 -12.65 -8.43 -20.76
CA PHE A 88 -11.58 -9.40 -20.50
C PHE A 88 -12.08 -10.85 -20.36
N GLY A 89 -13.39 -11.07 -20.24
CA GLY A 89 -13.99 -12.40 -20.07
C GLY A 89 -13.86 -12.99 -18.66
N ILE A 90 -13.41 -12.22 -17.68
CA ILE A 90 -13.07 -12.67 -16.31
C ILE A 90 -14.14 -12.29 -15.28
N GLN A 91 -14.13 -12.99 -14.14
CA GLN A 91 -14.93 -12.63 -12.97
C GLN A 91 -14.30 -11.47 -12.21
N VAL A 92 -15.14 -10.57 -11.71
CA VAL A 92 -14.78 -9.43 -10.87
C VAL A 92 -15.71 -9.42 -9.65
N THR A 93 -15.15 -9.38 -8.45
CA THR A 93 -15.92 -9.24 -7.21
C THR A 93 -15.45 -8.00 -6.44
N TRP A 94 -16.39 -7.22 -5.94
CA TRP A 94 -16.12 -6.08 -5.05
C TRP A 94 -16.47 -6.45 -3.61
N HIS A 95 -15.57 -6.12 -2.69
CA HIS A 95 -15.61 -6.45 -1.28
C HIS A 95 -15.50 -5.16 -0.45
N GLN A 96 -16.33 -5.01 0.59
CA GLN A 96 -16.19 -3.87 1.51
C GLN A 96 -15.06 -4.05 2.55
N SER A 97 -14.69 -5.31 2.80
CA SER A 97 -13.56 -5.69 3.65
C SER A 97 -12.78 -6.85 3.02
N VAL A 98 -11.47 -6.88 3.27
CA VAL A 98 -10.58 -7.99 2.92
C VAL A 98 -11.06 -9.32 3.46
N ASP A 99 -11.76 -9.33 4.60
CA ASP A 99 -12.22 -10.56 5.27
C ASP A 99 -13.17 -11.41 4.41
N THR A 100 -13.82 -10.77 3.43
CA THR A 100 -14.75 -11.44 2.51
C THR A 100 -14.08 -11.91 1.22
N VAL A 101 -12.78 -11.62 1.04
CA VAL A 101 -12.01 -12.09 -0.11
C VAL A 101 -11.65 -13.56 0.10
N PRO A 102 -11.96 -14.48 -0.84
CA PRO A 102 -11.66 -15.91 -0.69
C PRO A 102 -10.18 -16.18 -0.44
N ASP A 103 -9.83 -17.00 0.58
CA ASP A 103 -8.46 -17.40 0.93
C ASP A 103 -8.20 -18.88 0.59
N ASP A 104 -8.54 -19.24 -0.65
CA ASP A 104 -8.55 -20.60 -1.18
C ASP A 104 -7.41 -20.85 -2.18
N ASP A 105 -7.08 -19.86 -3.01
CA ASP A 105 -6.15 -19.98 -4.13
C ASP A 105 -4.96 -18.97 -4.06
N PHE A 106 -3.99 -19.18 -4.95
CA PHE A 106 -2.81 -18.32 -5.12
C PHE A 106 -3.20 -16.86 -5.30
N SER A 107 -2.55 -15.94 -4.58
CA SER A 107 -2.98 -14.54 -4.52
C SER A 107 -1.91 -13.56 -5.04
N LEU A 108 -2.29 -12.73 -6.00
CA LEU A 108 -1.51 -11.58 -6.45
C LEU A 108 -2.16 -10.31 -5.94
N ILE A 109 -1.47 -9.55 -5.09
CA ILE A 109 -2.07 -8.49 -4.29
C ILE A 109 -1.40 -7.16 -4.61
N LEU A 110 -2.21 -6.13 -4.86
CA LEU A 110 -1.78 -4.76 -5.10
C LEU A 110 -2.39 -3.82 -4.07
N ALA A 111 -1.57 -2.96 -3.49
CA ALA A 111 -2.00 -1.81 -2.70
C ALA A 111 -1.21 -0.60 -3.19
N HIS A 112 -1.87 0.31 -3.90
CA HIS A 112 -1.25 1.50 -4.48
C HIS A 112 -1.98 2.75 -3.97
N GLU A 113 -1.31 3.56 -3.15
CA GLU A 113 -1.94 4.70 -2.44
C GLU A 113 -3.17 4.25 -1.63
N PHE A 114 -2.95 3.25 -0.79
CA PHE A 114 -4.02 2.66 0.05
C PHE A 114 -3.69 2.78 1.53
N PHE A 115 -2.43 2.58 1.90
CA PHE A 115 -2.02 2.52 3.30
C PHE A 115 -1.92 3.92 3.90
N ASP A 116 -1.64 4.95 3.11
CA ASP A 116 -1.58 6.35 3.56
C ASP A 116 -2.95 6.92 3.97
N ALA A 117 -4.03 6.34 3.44
CA ALA A 117 -5.41 6.68 3.74
C ALA A 117 -6.00 5.90 4.93
N LEU A 118 -5.26 4.95 5.50
CA LEU A 118 -5.73 4.20 6.68
C LEU A 118 -5.70 5.08 7.94
N PRO A 119 -6.64 4.86 8.88
CA PRO A 119 -6.62 5.53 10.16
C PRO A 119 -5.27 5.38 10.86
N ALA A 120 -4.76 6.48 11.40
CA ALA A 120 -3.48 6.50 12.08
C ALA A 120 -3.55 7.27 13.39
N LEU A 121 -2.66 6.88 14.31
CA LEU A 121 -2.50 7.45 15.63
C LEU A 121 -1.16 8.16 15.70
N SER A 122 -1.20 9.41 16.16
CA SER A 122 0.00 10.24 16.31
C SER A 122 0.46 10.26 17.76
N PHE A 123 1.76 10.16 17.98
CA PHE A 123 2.40 10.19 19.28
C PHE A 123 3.53 11.21 19.30
N THR A 124 3.69 11.90 20.42
CA THR A 124 4.82 12.81 20.66
C THR A 124 5.60 12.41 21.91
N ARG A 125 6.92 12.60 21.86
CA ARG A 125 7.81 12.28 22.99
C ARG A 125 7.90 13.48 23.93
N THR A 126 7.44 13.29 25.15
CA THR A 126 7.55 14.27 26.25
C THR A 126 8.62 13.86 27.26
N GLU A 127 8.90 14.71 28.24
CA GLU A 127 9.77 14.36 29.38
C GLU A 127 9.24 13.18 30.20
N ARG A 128 7.93 12.93 30.16
CA ARG A 128 7.25 11.85 30.89
C ARG A 128 6.99 10.62 30.02
N GLY A 129 7.69 10.51 28.88
CA GLY A 129 7.53 9.43 27.90
C GLY A 129 6.59 9.80 26.74
N TRP A 130 6.23 8.80 25.95
CA TRP A 130 5.35 8.98 24.79
C TRP A 130 3.91 9.30 25.20
N ARG A 131 3.29 10.24 24.49
CA ARG A 131 1.89 10.64 24.67
C ARG A 131 1.19 10.68 23.32
N GLU A 132 -0.05 10.25 23.31
CA GLU A 132 -0.90 10.35 22.12
C GLU A 132 -1.26 11.82 21.84
N VAL A 133 -1.32 12.17 20.56
CA VAL A 133 -1.84 13.44 20.08
C VAL A 133 -3.32 13.23 19.73
N LEU A 134 -4.17 14.02 20.36
CA LEU A 134 -5.63 13.94 20.29
C LEU A 134 -6.20 15.21 19.66
N VAL A 135 -7.47 15.15 19.27
CA VAL A 135 -8.23 16.30 18.78
C VAL A 135 -9.10 16.83 19.93
N ASP A 136 -9.01 18.13 20.20
CA ASP A 136 -9.83 18.84 21.20
C ASP A 136 -10.51 20.06 20.57
N LEU A 137 -11.53 20.58 21.24
CA LEU A 137 -12.19 21.82 20.84
C LEU A 137 -11.19 22.99 20.91
N ASP A 138 -11.33 23.91 19.96
CA ASP A 138 -10.62 25.19 19.98
C ASP A 138 -11.62 26.35 19.99
N GLU A 139 -12.04 26.76 21.19
CA GLU A 139 -13.03 27.83 21.37
C GLU A 139 -12.52 29.21 20.97
N LYS A 140 -11.19 29.39 20.87
CA LYS A 140 -10.55 30.70 20.68
C LYS A 140 -9.76 30.80 19.37
N GLY A 141 -9.49 29.68 18.73
CA GLY A 141 -8.71 29.61 17.51
C GLY A 141 -9.53 29.87 16.24
N PRO A 142 -8.84 30.00 15.10
CA PRO A 142 -9.47 30.20 13.79
C PRO A 142 -10.16 28.95 13.23
N TYR A 143 -10.01 27.79 13.90
CA TYR A 143 -10.58 26.50 13.49
C TYR A 143 -11.38 25.91 14.67
N PRO A 144 -12.38 25.04 14.41
CA PRO A 144 -13.21 24.46 15.48
C PRO A 144 -12.46 23.47 16.38
N PHE A 145 -11.32 22.96 15.93
CA PHE A 145 -10.52 21.98 16.66
C PHE A 145 -9.03 22.32 16.61
N ARG A 146 -8.29 21.72 17.54
CA ARG A 146 -6.83 21.78 17.65
C ARG A 146 -6.28 20.42 18.04
N LEU A 147 -4.99 20.21 17.74
CA LEU A 147 -4.25 19.06 18.24
C LEU A 147 -3.77 19.34 19.67
N VAL A 148 -3.98 18.38 20.57
CA VAL A 148 -3.52 18.44 21.96
C VAL A 148 -2.77 17.17 22.32
N THR A 149 -1.80 17.28 23.22
CA THR A 149 -1.06 16.12 23.73
C THR A 149 -1.76 15.57 24.97
N ALA A 150 -2.00 14.26 25.01
CA ALA A 150 -2.55 13.60 26.18
C ALA A 150 -1.67 13.83 27.42
N ASN A 151 -2.29 14.12 28.57
CA ASN A 151 -1.58 14.36 29.83
C ASN A 151 -1.06 13.05 30.48
N ALA A 152 -1.69 11.93 30.16
CA ALA A 152 -1.37 10.59 30.64
C ALA A 152 -1.23 9.60 29.48
N HIS A 153 -0.75 8.40 29.78
CA HIS A 153 -0.74 7.30 28.82
C HIS A 153 -2.16 6.87 28.49
N THR A 154 -2.49 6.85 27.20
CA THR A 154 -3.69 6.21 26.66
C THR A 154 -3.46 4.72 26.46
N VAL A 155 -4.54 3.97 26.22
CA VAL A 155 -4.45 2.54 25.86
C VAL A 155 -3.57 2.36 24.63
N ALA A 156 -3.77 3.17 23.58
CA ALA A 156 -2.97 3.11 22.37
C ALA A 156 -1.47 3.32 22.65
N SER A 157 -1.11 4.37 23.41
CA SER A 157 0.30 4.64 23.72
C SER A 157 0.98 3.52 24.52
N ARG A 158 0.25 2.78 25.37
CA ARG A 158 0.79 1.63 26.11
C ARG A 158 0.88 0.38 25.25
N SER A 159 -0.13 0.14 24.43
CA SER A 159 -0.24 -1.07 23.61
C SER A 159 0.67 -1.05 22.40
N LEU A 160 0.96 0.13 21.83
CA LEU A 160 1.70 0.25 20.56
C LEU A 160 3.15 0.69 20.74
N LEU A 161 3.53 1.26 21.88
CA LEU A 161 4.89 1.75 22.12
C LEU A 161 5.54 0.95 23.24
N VAL A 162 6.82 0.66 23.05
CA VAL A 162 7.69 0.09 24.08
C VAL A 162 8.44 1.24 24.73
N ASP A 163 8.33 1.38 26.05
CA ASP A 163 9.24 2.27 26.78
C ASP A 163 10.64 1.65 26.74
N PRO A 164 11.70 2.40 26.35
CA PRO A 164 13.06 1.89 26.36
C PRO A 164 13.48 1.26 27.70
N ASN A 165 12.86 1.67 28.80
CA ASN A 165 13.13 1.14 30.14
C ASN A 165 12.39 -0.18 30.45
N GLU A 166 11.46 -0.62 29.59
CA GLU A 166 10.63 -1.83 29.75
C GLU A 166 10.97 -2.94 28.73
N ALA A 167 12.13 -2.86 28.05
CA ALA A 167 12.52 -3.68 26.90
C ALA A 167 12.71 -5.21 27.15
N GLY A 168 12.15 -5.77 28.24
CA GLY A 168 12.38 -7.15 28.67
C GLY A 168 11.14 -8.03 28.90
N SER A 169 9.92 -7.61 28.56
CA SER A 169 8.70 -8.39 28.88
C SER A 169 7.79 -8.68 27.68
N SER A 170 7.63 -9.97 27.37
CA SER A 170 6.63 -10.58 26.46
C SER A 170 6.60 -10.06 25.00
N SER A 171 5.84 -10.74 24.14
CA SER A 171 5.74 -10.48 22.69
C SER A 171 5.64 -8.98 22.36
N ASN A 172 6.67 -8.44 21.71
CA ASN A 172 6.69 -7.06 21.21
C ASN A 172 6.01 -6.93 19.82
N LEU A 173 5.19 -7.91 19.43
CA LEU A 173 4.55 -7.91 18.11
C LEU A 173 3.63 -6.71 17.95
N GLY A 174 3.81 -5.94 16.87
CA GLY A 174 3.04 -4.74 16.59
C GLY A 174 3.42 -3.52 17.43
N ARG A 175 4.38 -3.65 18.37
CA ARG A 175 4.89 -2.55 19.19
C ARG A 175 6.13 -1.93 18.56
N VAL A 176 6.27 -0.62 18.68
CA VAL A 176 7.42 0.14 18.18
C VAL A 176 8.24 0.66 19.36
N SER A 177 9.57 0.53 19.26
CA SER A 177 10.53 1.18 20.15
C SER A 177 11.27 2.27 19.38
N PRO A 178 10.76 3.52 19.36
CA PRO A 178 11.35 4.54 18.52
C PRO A 178 12.72 4.99 19.05
N PRO A 179 13.71 5.23 18.19
CA PRO A 179 15.02 5.72 18.60
C PRO A 179 14.98 7.01 19.44
N ALA A 180 16.02 7.25 20.24
CA ALA A 180 16.11 8.40 21.16
C ALA A 180 15.86 9.77 20.50
N HIS A 181 16.27 9.94 19.24
CA HIS A 181 16.15 11.18 18.49
C HIS A 181 14.76 11.43 17.90
N VAL A 182 13.90 10.40 17.83
CA VAL A 182 12.55 10.53 17.28
C VAL A 182 11.66 11.22 18.32
N ARG A 183 10.97 12.27 17.88
CA ARG A 183 10.11 13.12 18.74
C ARG A 183 8.64 13.05 18.38
N SER A 184 8.32 12.69 17.14
CA SER A 184 6.97 12.47 16.65
C SER A 184 6.93 11.13 15.93
N LEU A 185 5.83 10.41 16.06
CA LEU A 185 5.61 9.14 15.39
C LEU A 185 4.14 9.02 15.02
N THR A 186 3.85 8.59 13.80
CA THR A 186 2.50 8.25 13.37
C THR A 186 2.47 6.76 13.04
N LEU A 187 1.52 6.02 13.61
CA LEU A 187 1.37 4.58 13.36
C LEU A 187 -0.06 4.27 12.95
N SER A 188 -0.24 3.37 11.99
CA SER A 188 -1.56 2.80 11.66
C SER A 188 -1.63 1.36 12.15
N PRO A 189 -2.34 1.05 13.25
CA PRO A 189 -2.51 -0.35 13.68
C PRO A 189 -3.18 -1.22 12.62
N ASP A 190 -4.12 -0.64 11.86
CA ASP A 190 -4.82 -1.31 10.76
C ASP A 190 -3.84 -1.71 9.66
N SER A 191 -2.82 -0.90 9.36
CA SER A 191 -1.80 -1.25 8.38
C SER A 191 -0.99 -2.47 8.80
N PHE A 192 -0.66 -2.59 10.09
CA PHE A 192 0.04 -3.74 10.65
C PHE A 192 -0.81 -5.00 10.53
N ILE A 193 -2.05 -4.95 11.01
CA ILE A 193 -2.98 -6.09 11.01
C ILE A 193 -3.26 -6.54 9.58
N LEU A 194 -3.51 -5.60 8.67
CA LEU A 194 -3.76 -5.93 7.27
C LEU A 194 -2.54 -6.62 6.66
N THR A 195 -1.35 -6.04 6.85
CA THR A 195 -0.11 -6.62 6.33
C THR A 195 0.14 -8.02 6.89
N GLU A 196 -0.13 -8.21 8.18
CA GLU A 196 -0.07 -9.50 8.84
C GLU A 196 -0.97 -10.55 8.16
N ASN A 197 -2.22 -10.18 7.88
CA ASN A 197 -3.19 -11.05 7.23
C ASN A 197 -2.82 -11.35 5.77
N LEU A 198 -2.30 -10.35 5.04
CA LEU A 198 -1.79 -10.54 3.68
C LEU A 198 -0.61 -11.52 3.66
N SER A 199 0.31 -11.39 4.61
CA SER A 199 1.45 -12.30 4.76
C SER A 199 1.00 -13.73 5.05
N LYS A 200 0.05 -13.94 5.96
CA LYS A 200 -0.53 -15.27 6.22
C LYS A 200 -1.12 -15.90 4.97
N ARG A 201 -1.92 -15.13 4.21
CA ARG A 201 -2.48 -15.57 2.92
C ARG A 201 -1.40 -16.00 1.94
N ILE A 202 -0.37 -15.17 1.74
CA ILE A 202 0.73 -15.44 0.82
C ILE A 202 1.51 -16.69 1.24
N ILE A 203 1.79 -16.87 2.53
CA ILE A 203 2.54 -18.01 3.03
C ILE A 203 1.72 -19.31 2.92
N ASN A 204 0.42 -19.26 3.21
CA ASN A 204 -0.44 -20.45 3.22
C ASN A 204 -0.85 -20.90 1.82
N ARG A 205 -1.03 -19.97 0.87
CA ARG A 205 -1.58 -20.24 -0.47
C ARG A 205 -0.60 -19.99 -1.61
N GLY A 206 0.54 -19.37 -1.33
CA GLY A 206 1.44 -18.83 -2.34
C GLY A 206 0.93 -17.50 -2.91
N GLY A 207 1.85 -16.70 -3.45
CA GLY A 207 1.49 -15.41 -4.01
C GLY A 207 2.54 -14.33 -3.81
N ALA A 208 2.13 -13.10 -4.08
CA ALA A 208 2.89 -11.90 -3.74
C ALA A 208 1.95 -10.74 -3.43
N ALA A 209 2.38 -9.85 -2.55
CA ALA A 209 1.84 -8.50 -2.44
C ALA A 209 2.88 -7.48 -2.92
N LEU A 210 2.41 -6.46 -3.62
CA LEU A 210 3.17 -5.26 -3.94
C LEU A 210 2.46 -4.05 -3.36
N ILE A 211 3.15 -3.36 -2.46
CA ILE A 211 2.70 -2.16 -1.77
C ILE A 211 3.48 -0.98 -2.34
N ILE A 212 2.79 0.03 -2.85
CA ILE A 212 3.37 1.26 -3.37
C ILE A 212 2.66 2.44 -2.74
N ASP A 213 3.39 3.25 -1.98
CA ASP A 213 2.78 4.35 -1.25
C ASP A 213 3.76 5.48 -0.95
N TYR A 214 3.23 6.65 -0.59
CA TYR A 214 4.01 7.74 -0.04
C TYR A 214 4.49 7.33 1.36
N GLY A 215 5.80 7.40 1.61
CA GLY A 215 6.29 6.99 2.91
C GLY A 215 7.79 6.99 3.06
N TYR A 216 8.23 6.40 4.16
CA TYR A 216 9.63 6.36 4.59
C TYR A 216 10.07 4.95 4.98
N ALA A 217 11.40 4.80 5.02
CA ALA A 217 12.07 3.71 5.71
C ALA A 217 12.98 4.34 6.78
N THR A 218 14.05 3.67 7.20
CA THR A 218 14.99 4.27 8.15
C THR A 218 15.85 5.38 7.51
N PRO A 219 16.07 6.54 8.17
CA PRO A 219 15.52 6.95 9.47
C PRO A 219 14.09 7.50 9.38
N ALA A 220 13.34 7.34 10.47
CA ALA A 220 11.99 7.88 10.59
C ALA A 220 11.97 9.42 10.51
N PRO A 221 10.87 10.04 10.04
CA PRO A 221 10.68 11.48 10.01
C PRO A 221 10.82 12.10 11.40
N LYS A 222 11.28 13.36 11.44
CA LYS A 222 11.38 14.12 12.69
C LYS A 222 10.05 14.72 13.14
N GLU A 223 9.16 14.94 12.19
CA GLU A 223 7.90 15.66 12.35
C GLU A 223 6.70 14.73 12.10
N MET A 224 5.51 15.18 12.49
CA MET A 224 4.27 14.45 12.23
C MET A 224 3.98 14.42 10.73
N THR A 225 3.57 13.26 10.25
CA THR A 225 3.37 12.99 8.81
C THR A 225 1.93 13.16 8.35
N LEU A 226 0.98 13.30 9.28
CA LEU A 226 -0.42 13.58 9.01
C LEU A 226 -0.58 14.97 8.39
N ARG A 227 -1.10 15.01 7.15
CA ARG A 227 -1.27 16.23 6.35
C ARG A 227 -2.65 16.27 5.71
N ALA A 228 -3.12 17.49 5.40
CA ALA A 228 -4.36 17.70 4.66
C ALA A 228 -4.08 18.42 3.34
N PHE A 229 -4.68 17.95 2.26
CA PHE A 229 -4.55 18.54 0.94
C PHE A 229 -5.91 18.92 0.34
N ARG A 230 -5.96 20.09 -0.30
CA ARG A 230 -7.13 20.52 -1.08
C ARG A 230 -6.68 21.33 -2.30
N GLY A 231 -7.08 20.89 -3.50
CA GLY A 231 -6.71 21.55 -4.75
C GLY A 231 -5.19 21.60 -4.99
N HIS A 232 -4.49 20.48 -4.72
CA HIS A 232 -3.03 20.34 -4.84
C HIS A 232 -2.20 21.26 -3.94
N LYS A 233 -2.79 21.77 -2.86
CA LYS A 233 -2.09 22.58 -1.85
C LYS A 233 -2.32 21.98 -0.48
N GLU A 234 -1.28 21.98 0.33
CA GLU A 234 -1.38 21.65 1.74
C GLU A 234 -2.21 22.73 2.43
N VAL A 235 -3.16 22.30 3.27
CA VAL A 235 -4.06 23.16 4.04
C VAL A 235 -4.02 22.73 5.50
N HIS A 236 -4.57 23.56 6.38
CA HIS A 236 -4.68 23.22 7.79
C HIS A 236 -5.63 22.02 7.97
N LEU A 237 -5.28 21.08 8.87
CA LEU A 237 -6.01 19.83 9.11
C LEU A 237 -7.51 20.04 9.39
N PHE A 238 -7.83 21.10 10.13
CA PHE A 238 -9.21 21.43 10.53
C PHE A 238 -9.89 22.47 9.64
N ASP A 239 -9.28 22.85 8.51
CA ASP A 239 -9.92 23.73 7.53
C ASP A 239 -10.91 22.96 6.65
N LYS A 240 -12.21 23.31 6.76
CA LYS A 240 -13.33 22.67 6.03
C LYS A 240 -13.27 21.15 6.10
N ILE A 241 -13.43 20.61 7.31
CA ILE A 241 -13.39 19.18 7.60
C ILE A 241 -14.33 18.40 6.67
N GLY A 242 -13.84 17.28 6.15
CA GLY A 242 -14.55 16.45 5.17
C GLY A 242 -14.43 16.94 3.71
N MET A 243 -13.84 18.12 3.47
CA MET A 243 -13.59 18.65 2.11
C MET A 243 -12.12 18.62 1.69
N SER A 244 -11.24 18.14 2.55
CA SER A 244 -9.80 18.01 2.31
C SER A 244 -9.41 16.54 2.43
N ASP A 245 -8.46 16.12 1.62
CA ASP A 245 -7.92 14.77 1.64
C ASP A 245 -6.86 14.64 2.74
N LEU A 246 -6.90 13.57 3.53
CA LEU A 246 -5.99 13.33 4.64
C LEU A 246 -5.05 12.19 4.28
N THR A 247 -3.75 12.41 4.46
CA THR A 247 -2.71 11.43 4.14
C THR A 247 -1.69 11.35 5.26
N VAL A 248 -1.11 10.17 5.43
CA VAL A 248 -0.04 9.88 6.39
C VAL A 248 1.07 9.13 5.68
N ASP A 249 2.33 9.53 5.92
CA ASP A 249 3.46 8.78 5.41
C ASP A 249 3.45 7.34 5.94
N VAL A 250 3.48 6.37 5.03
CA VAL A 250 3.56 4.95 5.37
C VAL A 250 4.94 4.62 5.95
N ASP A 251 4.94 3.98 7.11
CA ASP A 251 6.13 3.41 7.73
C ASP A 251 6.39 2.01 7.16
N PHE A 252 7.27 1.92 6.15
CA PHE A 252 7.57 0.64 5.50
C PHE A 252 8.36 -0.33 6.40
N GLU A 253 9.01 0.15 7.47
CA GLU A 253 9.65 -0.75 8.44
C GLU A 253 8.61 -1.37 9.38
N TYR A 254 7.55 -0.63 9.71
CA TYR A 254 6.41 -1.15 10.46
C TYR A 254 5.66 -2.23 9.67
N LEU A 255 5.43 -2.01 8.36
CA LEU A 255 4.85 -3.03 7.48
C LEU A 255 5.77 -4.25 7.34
N ALA A 256 7.08 -4.04 7.20
CA ALA A 256 8.04 -5.14 7.12
C ALA A 256 8.05 -5.99 8.40
N ALA A 257 7.97 -5.38 9.58
CA ALA A 257 7.87 -6.08 10.85
C ALA A 257 6.60 -6.95 10.93
N ALA A 258 5.46 -6.44 10.43
CA ALA A 258 4.22 -7.21 10.34
C ALA A 258 4.36 -8.43 9.43
N ALA A 259 4.99 -8.26 8.28
CA ALA A 259 5.19 -9.35 7.33
C ALA A 259 6.12 -10.44 7.88
N GLN A 260 7.22 -10.04 8.52
CA GLN A 260 8.22 -10.94 9.09
C GLN A 260 7.68 -11.76 10.28
N ALA A 261 6.70 -11.22 11.01
CA ALA A 261 6.06 -11.92 12.13
C ALA A 261 5.42 -13.25 11.74
N HIS A 262 5.06 -13.44 10.46
CA HIS A 262 4.47 -14.67 9.92
C HIS A 262 5.41 -15.42 8.97
N GLY A 263 6.72 -15.13 9.04
CA GLY A 263 7.74 -15.81 8.26
C GLY A 263 7.72 -15.49 6.77
N ALA A 264 6.98 -14.48 6.33
CA ALA A 264 7.06 -14.00 4.96
C ALA A 264 8.36 -13.22 4.72
N TYR A 265 8.93 -13.36 3.53
CA TYR A 265 10.01 -12.48 3.10
C TYR A 265 9.42 -11.15 2.66
N CYS A 266 10.04 -10.06 3.12
CA CYS A 266 9.67 -8.71 2.72
C CYS A 266 10.92 -7.98 2.21
N THR A 267 10.82 -7.34 1.05
CA THR A 267 11.92 -6.53 0.50
C THR A 267 12.16 -5.28 1.34
N ALA A 268 13.29 -4.60 1.10
CA ALA A 268 13.45 -3.24 1.61
C ALA A 268 12.52 -2.29 0.84
N ALA A 269 12.19 -1.15 1.44
CA ALA A 269 11.49 -0.08 0.74
C ALA A 269 12.39 0.50 -0.35
N THR A 270 11.98 0.37 -1.60
CA THR A 270 12.73 0.85 -2.77
C THR A 270 12.08 2.12 -3.29
N PRO A 271 12.82 3.22 -3.55
CA PRO A 271 12.25 4.39 -4.20
C PRO A 271 11.52 4.01 -5.50
N GLN A 272 10.34 4.59 -5.73
CA GLN A 272 9.52 4.26 -6.90
C GLN A 272 10.27 4.46 -8.22
N GLY A 273 11.07 5.52 -8.33
CA GLY A 273 11.84 5.79 -9.54
C GLY A 273 12.79 4.64 -9.87
N GLU A 274 13.58 4.21 -8.88
CA GLU A 274 14.48 3.07 -9.01
C GLU A 274 13.75 1.77 -9.36
N PHE A 275 12.61 1.51 -8.69
CA PHE A 275 11.79 0.33 -8.98
C PHE A 275 11.30 0.32 -10.43
N LEU A 276 10.74 1.43 -10.90
CA LEU A 276 10.20 1.53 -12.27
C LEU A 276 11.31 1.49 -13.33
N GLU A 277 12.46 2.12 -13.07
CA GLU A 277 13.65 2.07 -13.91
C GLU A 277 14.19 0.64 -14.03
N ALA A 278 14.32 -0.08 -12.91
CA ALA A 278 14.78 -1.45 -12.88
C ALA A 278 13.82 -2.41 -13.60
N LEU A 279 12.51 -2.13 -13.61
CA LEU A 279 11.54 -2.87 -14.43
C LEU A 279 11.55 -2.50 -15.91
N GLY A 280 12.29 -1.46 -16.29
CA GLY A 280 12.46 -1.04 -17.68
C GLY A 280 11.42 -0.06 -18.21
N ILE A 281 10.96 0.88 -17.36
CA ILE A 281 10.03 1.94 -17.78
C ILE A 281 10.58 2.76 -18.96
N GLY A 282 11.90 3.00 -19.02
CA GLY A 282 12.55 3.72 -20.12
C GLY A 282 12.44 3.00 -21.46
N GLN A 283 12.64 1.68 -21.49
CA GLN A 283 12.48 0.84 -22.68
C GLN A 283 11.00 0.81 -23.12
N ARG A 284 10.07 0.80 -22.16
CA ARG A 284 8.64 0.90 -22.46
C ARG A 284 8.29 2.25 -23.07
N LEU A 285 8.82 3.35 -22.54
CA LEU A 285 8.64 4.69 -23.08
C LEU A 285 9.19 4.77 -24.51
N ALA A 286 10.42 4.31 -24.75
CA ALA A 286 11.03 4.32 -26.07
C ALA A 286 10.18 3.57 -27.12
N ARG A 287 9.62 2.40 -26.76
CA ARG A 287 8.69 1.67 -27.63
C ARG A 287 7.41 2.44 -27.90
N LEU A 288 6.85 3.15 -26.92
CA LEU A 288 5.63 3.93 -27.11
C LEU A 288 5.90 5.16 -28.00
N LEU A 289 7.04 5.82 -27.84
CA LEU A 289 7.44 6.95 -28.69
C LEU A 289 7.79 6.55 -30.13
N GLY A 290 8.11 5.28 -30.36
CA GLY A 290 8.32 4.71 -31.69
C GLY A 290 7.04 4.26 -32.40
N ASP A 291 5.88 4.25 -31.72
CA ASP A 291 4.59 3.88 -32.30
C ASP A 291 3.89 5.12 -32.88
N PRO A 292 3.71 5.23 -34.21
CA PRO A 292 3.10 6.42 -34.82
C PRO A 292 1.69 6.74 -34.28
N ARG A 293 0.96 5.73 -33.78
CA ARG A 293 -0.37 5.90 -33.20
C ARG A 293 -0.36 6.67 -31.88
N GLN A 294 0.81 6.83 -31.26
CA GLN A 294 0.99 7.54 -29.99
C GLN A 294 1.56 8.94 -30.18
N ALA A 295 1.77 9.40 -31.43
CA ALA A 295 2.45 10.66 -31.73
C ALA A 295 1.86 11.86 -30.98
N GLU A 296 0.53 11.96 -30.92
CA GLU A 296 -0.17 13.04 -30.21
C GLU A 296 0.02 12.99 -28.68
N HIS A 297 0.37 11.83 -28.13
CA HIS A 297 0.55 11.61 -26.69
C HIS A 297 2.03 11.64 -26.25
N HIS A 298 2.98 11.84 -27.17
CA HIS A 298 4.42 11.77 -26.85
C HIS A 298 4.84 12.68 -25.69
N GLN A 299 4.34 13.91 -25.64
CA GLN A 299 4.69 14.85 -24.57
C GLN A 299 4.10 14.42 -23.22
N THR A 300 2.86 13.93 -23.21
CA THR A 300 2.21 13.39 -22.01
C THR A 300 2.93 12.14 -21.50
N LEU A 301 3.39 11.27 -22.40
CA LEU A 301 4.16 10.08 -22.03
C LEU A 301 5.51 10.44 -21.39
N LYS A 302 6.24 11.38 -22.00
CA LYS A 302 7.54 11.85 -21.45
C LYS A 302 7.38 12.48 -20.07
N SER A 303 6.47 13.45 -19.96
CA SER A 303 6.20 14.14 -18.68
C SER A 303 5.63 13.18 -17.62
N GLY A 304 4.82 12.20 -18.01
CA GLY A 304 4.32 11.18 -17.11
C GLY A 304 5.42 10.29 -16.54
N VAL A 305 6.37 9.83 -17.37
CA VAL A 305 7.53 9.05 -16.89
C VAL A 305 8.41 9.91 -16.00
N GLU A 306 8.73 11.14 -16.41
CA GLU A 306 9.52 12.08 -15.60
C GLU A 306 8.91 12.26 -14.21
N ARG A 307 7.60 12.54 -14.13
CA ARG A 307 6.90 12.71 -12.85
C ARG A 307 6.97 11.45 -11.97
N LEU A 308 6.88 10.27 -12.58
CA LEU A 308 6.87 8.99 -11.87
C LEU A 308 8.27 8.58 -11.35
N THR A 309 9.34 8.96 -12.05
CA THR A 309 10.70 8.50 -11.74
C THR A 309 11.61 9.58 -11.15
N SER A 310 11.30 10.86 -11.36
CA SER A 310 12.15 11.96 -10.90
C SER A 310 12.24 12.02 -9.38
N PRO A 311 13.45 12.17 -8.80
CA PRO A 311 13.64 12.30 -7.36
C PRO A 311 12.95 13.53 -6.74
N THR A 312 12.70 14.58 -7.53
CA THR A 312 12.02 15.80 -7.06
C THR A 312 10.50 15.68 -7.04
N ASP A 313 9.95 14.72 -7.77
CA ASP A 313 8.52 14.41 -7.82
C ASP A 313 8.23 13.09 -7.08
N MET A 314 7.59 12.12 -7.75
CA MET A 314 7.13 10.89 -7.10
C MET A 314 8.27 9.89 -6.88
N GLY A 315 9.35 9.96 -7.67
CA GLY A 315 10.37 8.93 -7.76
C GLY A 315 11.07 8.62 -6.43
N GLN A 316 11.36 9.65 -5.63
CA GLN A 316 11.94 9.47 -4.28
C GLN A 316 10.87 9.39 -3.19
N ARG A 317 9.75 10.10 -3.37
CA ARG A 317 8.69 10.25 -2.36
C ARG A 317 7.94 8.94 -2.14
N PHE A 318 7.54 8.28 -3.22
CA PHE A 318 6.91 6.98 -3.20
C PHE A 318 7.94 5.88 -2.97
N LYS A 319 7.54 4.83 -2.24
CA LYS A 319 8.32 3.61 -2.08
C LYS A 319 7.50 2.42 -2.56
N ALA A 320 8.19 1.42 -3.09
CA ALA A 320 7.67 0.12 -3.44
C ALA A 320 8.28 -0.94 -2.51
N MET A 321 7.44 -1.87 -2.06
CA MET A 321 7.84 -2.99 -1.20
C MET A 321 7.03 -4.22 -1.59
N ALA A 322 7.69 -5.39 -1.66
CA ALA A 322 7.01 -6.64 -1.92
C ALA A 322 7.09 -7.59 -0.73
N ILE A 323 6.02 -8.36 -0.56
CA ILE A 323 5.92 -9.48 0.37
C ILE A 323 5.73 -10.75 -0.46
N VAL A 324 6.59 -11.73 -0.24
CA VAL A 324 6.61 -13.00 -0.97
C VAL A 324 6.98 -14.15 -0.04
N PRO A 325 6.75 -15.42 -0.42
CA PRO A 325 7.27 -16.56 0.31
C PRO A 325 8.81 -16.51 0.38
N GLN A 326 9.37 -16.96 1.49
CA GLN A 326 10.82 -17.08 1.66
C GLN A 326 11.40 -17.97 0.54
N ASN A 327 12.52 -17.55 -0.06
CA ASN A 327 13.21 -18.28 -1.14
C ASN A 327 12.38 -18.45 -2.45
N GLN A 328 11.29 -17.70 -2.62
CA GLN A 328 10.54 -17.66 -3.89
C GLN A 328 11.42 -17.16 -5.06
N TYR A 329 12.40 -16.32 -4.76
CA TYR A 329 13.43 -15.86 -5.68
C TYR A 329 14.81 -16.31 -5.21
N PRO A 330 15.73 -16.69 -6.12
CA PRO A 330 17.13 -16.92 -5.78
C PRO A 330 17.72 -15.72 -5.03
N ASP A 331 18.40 -16.00 -3.92
CA ASP A 331 19.00 -14.98 -3.03
C ASP A 331 18.02 -13.89 -2.55
N ASN A 332 16.71 -14.18 -2.60
CA ASN A 332 15.63 -13.23 -2.34
C ASN A 332 15.68 -11.95 -3.19
N LEU A 333 16.21 -12.04 -4.41
CA LEU A 333 16.28 -10.94 -5.37
C LEU A 333 14.94 -10.78 -6.11
N VAL A 334 13.99 -10.10 -5.46
CA VAL A 334 12.69 -9.78 -6.07
C VAL A 334 12.89 -8.72 -7.17
N PRO A 335 12.39 -8.92 -8.41
CA PRO A 335 12.65 -8.03 -9.53
C PRO A 335 12.32 -6.56 -9.26
N GLY A 336 13.30 -5.70 -9.50
CA GLY A 336 13.20 -4.25 -9.34
C GLY A 336 13.25 -3.74 -7.90
N LEU A 337 13.31 -4.62 -6.90
CA LEU A 337 13.26 -4.22 -5.49
C LEU A 337 14.57 -4.53 -4.78
N ARG A 338 14.96 -3.65 -3.87
CA ARG A 338 16.15 -3.80 -3.03
C ARG A 338 15.94 -4.97 -2.07
N PRO A 339 16.88 -5.91 -1.97
CA PRO A 339 16.80 -6.97 -0.97
C PRO A 339 16.83 -6.35 0.43
N ARG A 340 16.03 -6.91 1.35
CA ARG A 340 16.15 -6.61 2.77
C ARG A 340 17.32 -7.40 3.33
N ALA A 341 18.22 -6.71 4.04
CA ALA A 341 19.28 -7.37 4.78
C ALA A 341 18.65 -8.31 5.80
N SER A 342 19.18 -9.54 5.92
CA SER A 342 18.77 -10.43 7.00
C SER A 342 18.98 -9.74 8.34
N PRO A 343 18.05 -9.85 9.30
CA PRO A 343 18.36 -9.45 10.66
C PRO A 343 19.65 -10.18 11.08
N PRO A 344 20.57 -9.52 11.81
CA PRO A 344 21.74 -10.21 12.32
C PRO A 344 21.27 -11.46 13.05
N SER A 345 21.85 -12.63 12.73
CA SER A 345 21.45 -13.85 13.40
C SER A 345 21.57 -13.60 14.90
N THR A 346 20.47 -13.77 15.63
CA THR A 346 20.57 -13.97 17.06
C THR A 346 21.30 -15.29 17.19
N ALA A 347 22.63 -15.23 17.27
CA ALA A 347 23.45 -16.36 17.64
C ALA A 347 22.80 -16.95 18.90
N SER A 348 22.33 -18.18 18.77
CA SER A 348 21.87 -18.99 19.89
C SER A 348 22.95 -18.92 20.98
N ALA A 349 22.61 -18.26 22.08
CA ALA A 349 23.37 -18.35 23.32
C ALA A 349 23.11 -19.70 24.00
#